data_AF-A0A9D2ZVT0-F1
#
_entry.id   AF-A0A9D2ZVT0-F1
#
_cell.length_a   1.000
_cell.length_b   1.000
_cell.length_c   1.000
_cell.angle_alpha   90.00
_cell.angle_beta   90.00
_cell.angle_gamma   90.00
#
_symmetry.space_group_name_H-M   'P 1'
#
loop_
_entity.id
_entity.type
_entity.pdbx_description
1 polymer ?
#
loop_
_entity_poly.entity_id
_entity_poly.type
_entity_poly.pdbx_seq_one_letter_code
_entity_poly.pdbx_strand_id
1 'polypeptide(L)'
;MFGALELGLIYGAMALGVYLTFKVLNFPDLTVDGSFTTGGATAASLIIAGVNPFLATAAAIGAGLIAGYITGLLHTKGGIDGLLAGILTMIGLWSINLRIMGKANLPLLREDTVFTPLRENMLMGGWASIAILLVFALILKFAIDWFLTTDLGLAIQATGNNKEMIRSLGV
;
A
#
# COMPACT_ATOMS: atom_id res chain seq x y z
N MET A 1 -24.34 -0.52 -6.85
CA MET A 1 -24.03 0.60 -5.92
C MET A 1 -23.09 0.15 -4.81
N PHE A 2 -23.42 -0.88 -4.03
CA PHE A 2 -22.58 -1.38 -2.92
C PHE A 2 -21.13 -1.74 -3.33
N GLY A 3 -20.94 -2.55 -4.38
CA GLY A 3 -19.58 -2.93 -4.82
C GLY A 3 -18.71 -1.76 -5.30
N ALA A 4 -19.30 -0.68 -5.82
CA ALA A 4 -18.54 0.51 -6.21
C ALA A 4 -18.03 1.28 -4.99
N LEU A 5 -18.83 1.34 -3.91
CA LEU A 5 -18.43 1.94 -2.64
C LEU A 5 -17.33 1.11 -1.95
N GLU A 6 -17.47 -0.22 -1.94
CA GLU A 6 -16.44 -1.12 -1.37
C GLU A 6 -15.10 -0.97 -2.10
N LEU A 7 -15.10 -1.01 -3.44
CA LEU A 7 -13.90 -0.78 -4.23
C LEU A 7 -13.33 0.62 -4.01
N GLY A 8 -14.19 1.66 -3.96
CA GLY A 8 -13.78 3.03 -3.70
C GLY A 8 -13.06 3.19 -2.35
N LEU A 9 -13.55 2.52 -1.30
CA LEU A 9 -12.93 2.56 0.02
C LEU A 9 -11.58 1.80 0.05
N ILE A 10 -11.48 0.67 -0.65
CA ILE A 10 -10.22 -0.09 -0.77
C ILE A 10 -9.17 0.72 -1.55
N TYR A 11 -9.53 1.27 -2.72
CA TYR A 11 -8.63 2.13 -3.50
C TYR A 11 -8.36 3.47 -2.82
N GLY A 12 -9.20 3.89 -1.86
CA GLY A 12 -8.93 5.05 -1.00
C GLY A 12 -7.62 4.91 -0.21
N ALA A 13 -7.31 3.71 0.29
CA ALA A 13 -6.04 3.46 0.97
C ALA A 13 -4.83 3.62 0.02
N MET A 14 -4.95 3.13 -1.22
CA MET A 14 -3.95 3.34 -2.26
C MET A 14 -3.79 4.83 -2.60
N ALA A 15 -4.91 5.56 -2.74
CA ALA A 15 -4.91 6.98 -3.03
C ALA A 15 -4.24 7.81 -1.92
N LEU A 16 -4.39 7.44 -0.65
CA LEU A 16 -3.66 8.04 0.46
C LEU A 16 -2.14 7.84 0.33
N GLY A 17 -1.70 6.65 -0.09
CA GLY A 17 -0.29 6.37 -0.38
C GLY A 17 0.26 7.26 -1.48
N VAL A 18 -0.45 7.38 -2.60
CA VAL A 18 -0.07 8.27 -3.72
C VAL A 18 -0.08 9.74 -3.27
N TYR A 19 -1.04 10.16 -2.45
CA TYR A 19 -1.08 11.51 -1.90
C TYR A 19 0.17 11.82 -1.05
N LEU A 20 0.60 10.89 -0.20
CA LEU A 20 1.79 11.07 0.63
C LEU A 20 3.05 11.28 -0.21
N THR A 21 3.25 10.50 -1.27
CA THR A 21 4.44 10.64 -2.12
C THR A 21 4.40 11.94 -2.93
N PHE A 22 3.31 12.19 -3.66
CA PHE A 22 3.21 13.32 -4.57
C PHE A 22 3.04 14.67 -3.89
N LYS A 23 2.25 14.77 -2.81
CA LYS A 23 1.91 16.06 -2.19
C LYS A 23 2.70 16.37 -0.93
N VAL A 24 2.95 15.37 -0.09
CA VAL A 24 3.65 15.59 1.18
C VAL A 24 5.17 15.54 0.97
N LEU A 25 5.68 14.48 0.36
CA LEU A 25 7.11 14.33 0.11
C LEU A 25 7.59 15.09 -1.14
N ASN A 26 6.66 15.53 -2.00
CA ASN A 26 6.94 16.15 -3.30
C ASN A 26 7.90 15.30 -4.15
N PHE A 27 7.61 13.99 -4.17
CA PHE A 27 8.39 12.96 -4.85
C PHE A 27 7.40 12.09 -5.64
N PRO A 28 7.39 12.18 -6.98
CA PRO A 28 6.37 11.54 -7.81
C PRO A 28 6.63 10.03 -7.96
N ASP A 29 6.36 9.28 -6.89
CA ASP A 29 6.56 7.83 -6.84
C ASP A 29 5.30 7.07 -7.27
N LEU A 30 5.44 6.31 -8.37
CA LEU A 30 4.41 5.39 -8.87
C LEU A 30 4.53 3.97 -8.30
N THR A 31 5.52 3.69 -7.45
CA THR A 31 5.70 2.38 -6.77
C THR A 31 4.48 2.00 -5.93
N VAL A 32 3.67 2.97 -5.48
CA VAL A 32 2.46 2.70 -4.70
C VAL A 32 1.51 1.74 -5.43
N ASP A 33 1.40 1.84 -6.75
CA ASP A 33 0.56 0.95 -7.56
C ASP A 33 1.14 -0.48 -7.63
N GLY A 34 2.45 -0.57 -7.91
CA GLY A 34 3.16 -1.86 -7.93
C GLY A 34 3.19 -2.57 -6.58
N SER A 35 3.47 -1.84 -5.50
CA SER A 35 3.57 -2.39 -4.13
C SER A 35 2.21 -2.83 -3.57
N PHE A 36 1.12 -2.11 -3.94
CA PHE A 36 -0.25 -2.52 -3.60
C PHE A 36 -0.58 -3.88 -4.23
N THR A 37 -0.26 -4.06 -5.52
CA THR A 37 -0.47 -5.35 -6.20
C THR A 37 0.47 -6.45 -5.70
N THR A 38 1.71 -6.13 -5.30
CA THR A 38 2.63 -7.08 -4.68
C THR A 38 2.11 -7.61 -3.36
N GLY A 39 1.58 -6.74 -2.49
CA GLY A 39 0.92 -7.17 -1.25
C GLY A 39 -0.24 -8.14 -1.54
N GLY A 40 -1.10 -7.81 -2.50
CA GLY A 40 -2.19 -8.69 -2.94
C GLY A 40 -1.70 -10.05 -3.47
N ALA A 41 -0.68 -10.04 -4.32
CA ALA A 41 -0.07 -11.25 -4.87
C ALA A 41 0.54 -12.15 -3.78
N THR A 42 1.24 -11.57 -2.81
CA THR A 42 1.82 -12.30 -1.68
C THR A 42 0.74 -12.86 -0.76
N ALA A 43 -0.28 -12.07 -0.39
CA ALA A 43 -1.39 -12.55 0.44
C ALA A 43 -2.14 -13.70 -0.25
N ALA A 44 -2.51 -13.52 -1.52
CA ALA A 44 -3.25 -14.53 -2.29
C ALA A 44 -2.47 -15.84 -2.44
N SER A 45 -1.18 -15.74 -2.77
CA SER A 45 -0.31 -16.91 -2.94
C SER A 45 -0.15 -17.69 -1.63
N LEU A 46 0.02 -16.99 -0.49
CA LEU A 46 0.12 -17.63 0.83
C LEU A 46 -1.19 -18.25 1.31
N ILE A 47 -2.33 -17.59 1.06
CA ILE A 47 -3.65 -18.13 1.40
C ILE A 47 -3.89 -19.44 0.64
N ILE A 48 -3.61 -19.47 -0.66
CA ILE A 48 -3.74 -20.70 -1.47
C ILE A 48 -2.76 -21.79 -1.03
N ALA A 49 -1.61 -21.42 -0.48
CA ALA A 49 -0.66 -22.36 0.12
C ALA A 49 -1.14 -22.90 1.50
N GLY A 50 -2.31 -22.50 2.00
CA GLY A 50 -2.89 -22.96 3.26
C GLY A 50 -2.35 -22.22 4.50
N VAL A 51 -1.66 -21.09 4.32
CA VAL A 51 -1.18 -20.26 5.43
C VAL A 51 -2.34 -19.47 6.02
N ASN A 52 -2.35 -19.29 7.34
CA ASN A 52 -3.37 -18.50 8.04
C ASN A 52 -3.52 -17.09 7.40
N PRO A 53 -4.75 -16.63 7.08
CA PRO A 53 -4.99 -15.36 6.40
C PRO A 53 -4.42 -14.12 7.11
N PHE A 54 -4.34 -14.14 8.45
CA PHE A 54 -3.74 -13.03 9.21
C PHE A 54 -2.23 -12.97 9.01
N LEU A 55 -1.54 -14.13 9.02
CA LEU A 55 -0.11 -14.21 8.73
C LEU A 55 0.19 -13.87 7.28
N ALA A 56 -0.65 -14.31 6.34
CA ALA A 56 -0.53 -13.96 4.93
C ALA A 56 -0.63 -12.44 4.72
N THR A 57 -1.53 -11.79 5.45
CA THR A 57 -1.70 -10.32 5.41
C THR A 57 -0.50 -9.59 6.02
N ALA A 58 0.05 -10.09 7.13
CA ALA A 58 1.27 -9.53 7.72
C ALA A 58 2.47 -9.65 6.75
N ALA A 59 2.60 -10.80 6.07
CA ALA A 59 3.62 -11.00 5.03
C ALA A 59 3.43 -10.06 3.82
N ALA A 60 2.18 -9.79 3.43
CA ALA A 60 1.86 -8.84 2.38
C ALA A 60 2.28 -7.40 2.71
N ILE A 61 2.08 -6.96 3.97
CA ILE A 61 2.58 -5.66 4.44
C ILE A 61 4.11 -5.63 4.33
N GLY A 62 4.79 -6.70 4.77
CA GLY A 62 6.25 -6.81 4.63
C GLY A 62 6.74 -6.73 3.19
N ALA A 63 6.08 -7.42 2.26
CA ALA A 63 6.42 -7.38 0.84
C ALA A 63 6.25 -5.96 0.23
N GLY A 64 5.16 -5.27 0.59
CA GLY A 64 4.93 -3.88 0.19
C GLY A 64 5.98 -2.91 0.75
N LEU A 65 6.39 -3.09 2.02
CA LEU A 65 7.45 -2.29 2.64
C LEU A 65 8.80 -2.51 1.96
N ILE A 66 9.14 -3.75 1.59
CA ILE A 66 10.37 -4.07 0.86
C ILE A 66 10.35 -3.39 -0.51
N ALA A 67 9.21 -3.41 -1.21
CA ALA A 67 9.07 -2.72 -2.50
C ALA A 67 9.33 -1.21 -2.37
N GLY A 68 8.71 -0.53 -1.39
CA GLY A 68 8.95 0.89 -1.15
C GLY A 68 10.39 1.19 -0.72
N TYR A 69 10.99 0.32 0.11
CA TYR A 69 12.38 0.44 0.52
C TYR A 69 13.35 0.36 -0.67
N ILE A 70 13.10 -0.55 -1.62
CA ILE A 70 13.89 -0.67 -2.84
C ILE A 70 13.82 0.62 -3.66
N THR A 71 12.64 1.21 -3.86
CA THR A 71 12.50 2.48 -4.57
C THR A 71 13.26 3.61 -3.86
N GLY A 72 13.13 3.68 -2.54
CA GLY A 72 13.87 4.64 -1.73
C GLY A 72 15.39 4.50 -1.93
N LEU A 73 15.92 3.27 -1.88
CA LEU A 73 17.34 3.01 -2.12
C LEU A 73 17.81 3.40 -3.52
N LEU A 74 17.01 3.12 -4.55
CA LEU A 74 17.31 3.49 -5.93
C LEU A 74 17.45 5.01 -6.09
N HIS A 75 16.61 5.78 -5.40
CA HIS A 75 16.72 7.23 -5.39
C HIS A 75 17.91 7.72 -4.54
N THR A 76 18.00 7.30 -3.27
CA THR A 76 18.97 7.88 -2.33
C THR A 76 20.40 7.42 -2.57
N LYS A 77 20.61 6.14 -2.93
CA LYS A 77 21.95 5.58 -3.18
C LYS A 77 22.24 5.40 -4.66
N GLY A 78 21.22 5.08 -5.46
CA GLY A 78 21.38 4.89 -6.91
C GLY A 78 21.50 6.19 -7.70
N GLY A 79 21.17 7.34 -7.10
CA GLY A 79 21.25 8.65 -7.76
C GLY A 79 20.26 8.81 -8.92
N ILE A 80 19.26 7.93 -9.00
CA ILE A 80 18.23 7.96 -10.04
C ILE A 80 17.20 9.04 -9.66
N ASP A 81 16.69 9.78 -10.65
CA ASP A 81 15.58 10.68 -10.43
C ASP A 81 14.37 9.95 -9.83
N GLY A 82 13.61 10.65 -8.98
CA GLY A 82 12.52 10.05 -8.23
C GLY A 82 11.43 9.41 -9.08
N LEU A 83 11.06 10.08 -10.17
CA LEU A 83 10.04 9.58 -11.09
C LEU A 83 10.51 8.29 -11.78
N LEU A 84 11.77 8.29 -12.24
CA LEU A 84 12.37 7.14 -12.92
C LEU A 84 12.53 5.95 -11.98
N ALA A 85 12.93 6.17 -10.71
CA ALA A 85 13.01 5.12 -9.70
C ALA A 85 11.63 4.48 -9.45
N GLY A 86 10.57 5.29 -9.38
CA GLY A 86 9.20 4.82 -9.22
C GLY A 86 8.73 3.97 -10.40
N ILE A 87 8.92 4.45 -11.64
CA ILE A 87 8.55 3.70 -12.86
C ILE A 87 9.34 2.40 -12.99
N LEU A 88 10.66 2.43 -12.73
CA LEU A 88 11.51 1.25 -12.79
C LEU A 88 11.02 0.16 -11.82
N THR A 89 10.69 0.56 -10.60
CA THR A 89 10.22 -0.38 -9.58
C THR A 89 8.84 -0.91 -9.93
N MET A 90 7.92 -0.06 -10.39
CA MET A 90 6.59 -0.49 -10.84
C MET A 90 6.67 -1.57 -11.94
N ILE A 91 7.50 -1.37 -12.97
CA ILE A 91 7.68 -2.33 -14.05
C ILE A 91 8.35 -3.62 -13.54
N GLY A 92 9.33 -3.51 -12.66
CA GLY A 92 9.99 -4.67 -12.03
C GLY A 92 9.02 -5.50 -11.20
N LEU A 93 8.20 -4.85 -10.37
CA LEU A 93 7.20 -5.50 -9.54
C LEU A 93 6.14 -6.24 -10.37
N TRP A 94 5.80 -5.75 -11.55
CA TRP A 94 4.89 -6.47 -12.44
C TRP A 94 5.41 -7.88 -12.77
N SER A 95 6.70 -8.01 -13.11
CA SER A 95 7.33 -9.31 -13.37
C SER A 95 7.46 -10.17 -12.10
N ILE A 96 7.77 -9.54 -10.96
CA ILE A 96 7.89 -10.23 -9.68
C ILE A 96 6.53 -10.76 -9.21
N ASN A 97 5.45 -10.00 -9.39
CA ASN A 97 4.09 -10.40 -9.02
C ASN A 97 3.65 -11.65 -9.78
N LEU A 98 3.91 -11.69 -11.10
CA LEU A 98 3.65 -12.89 -11.90
C LEU A 98 4.46 -14.10 -11.40
N ARG A 99 5.68 -13.88 -10.93
CA ARG A 99 6.52 -14.96 -10.38
C ARG A 99 6.04 -15.44 -9.01
N ILE A 100 5.58 -14.53 -8.15
CA ILE A 100 4.99 -14.85 -6.84
C ILE A 100 3.69 -15.65 -7.02
N MET A 101 2.88 -15.28 -8.02
CA MET A 101 1.60 -15.93 -8.30
C MET A 101 1.76 -17.24 -9.09
N GLY A 102 2.83 -17.37 -9.88
CA GLY A 102 3.08 -18.51 -10.78
C GLY A 102 2.08 -18.65 -11.94
N LYS A 103 1.02 -17.82 -11.97
CA LYS A 103 -0.09 -17.84 -12.93
C LYS A 103 -0.65 -16.42 -13.07
N ALA A 104 -1.39 -16.16 -14.15
CA ALA A 104 -2.02 -14.85 -14.37
C ALA A 104 -3.15 -14.52 -13.39
N ASN A 105 -3.83 -15.53 -12.83
CA ASN A 105 -4.93 -15.33 -11.90
C ASN A 105 -4.95 -16.40 -10.81
N LEU A 106 -5.21 -15.98 -9.59
CA LEU A 106 -5.33 -16.82 -8.40
C LEU A 106 -6.75 -16.69 -7.83
N PRO A 107 -7.65 -17.67 -8.05
CA PRO A 107 -9.02 -17.58 -7.57
C PRO A 107 -9.09 -17.84 -6.06
N LEU A 108 -9.60 -16.86 -5.30
CA LEU A 108 -9.81 -16.96 -3.85
C LEU A 108 -11.27 -17.29 -3.47
N LEU A 109 -12.12 -17.63 -4.44
CA LEU A 109 -13.57 -17.80 -4.21
C LEU A 109 -13.91 -18.93 -3.21
N ARG A 110 -13.01 -19.91 -3.07
CA ARG A 110 -13.18 -21.11 -2.24
C ARG A 110 -12.22 -21.18 -1.06
N GLU A 111 -11.38 -20.17 -0.88
CA GLU A 111 -10.37 -20.13 0.18
C GLU A 111 -10.84 -19.26 1.34
N ASP A 112 -10.38 -19.60 2.54
CA ASP A 112 -10.62 -18.78 3.72
C ASP A 112 -9.73 -17.53 3.67
N THR A 113 -10.34 -16.36 3.85
CA THR A 113 -9.68 -15.06 3.82
C THR A 113 -9.93 -14.32 5.13
N VAL A 114 -9.26 -13.18 5.32
CA VAL A 114 -9.51 -12.28 6.47
C VAL A 114 -10.98 -11.84 6.53
N PHE A 115 -11.68 -11.88 5.40
CA PHE A 115 -13.10 -11.54 5.32
C PHE A 115 -14.04 -12.75 5.46
N THR A 116 -13.55 -14.00 5.60
CA THR A 116 -14.42 -15.18 5.78
C THR A 116 -15.30 -15.07 7.04
N PRO A 117 -14.79 -14.67 8.22
CA PRO A 117 -15.65 -14.48 9.39
C PRO A 117 -16.73 -13.41 9.16
N LEU A 118 -16.46 -12.40 8.32
CA LEU A 118 -17.43 -11.37 7.95
C LEU A 118 -18.47 -11.89 6.95
N ARG A 119 -18.08 -12.82 6.07
CA ARG A 119 -18.95 -13.50 5.12
C ARG A 119 -19.92 -14.46 5.80
N GLU A 120 -19.43 -15.23 6.77
CA GLU A 120 -20.21 -16.21 7.53
C GLU A 120 -21.28 -15.53 8.41
N ASN A 121 -20.97 -14.36 8.96
CA ASN A 121 -21.92 -13.55 9.74
C ASN A 121 -22.93 -12.76 8.87
N MET A 122 -23.02 -13.03 7.56
CA MET A 122 -23.88 -12.29 6.61
C MET A 122 -23.63 -10.77 6.58
N LEU A 123 -22.44 -10.31 7.00
CA LEU A 123 -22.07 -8.89 7.00
C LEU A 123 -21.43 -8.44 5.67
N MET A 124 -21.12 -9.39 4.77
CA MET A 124 -20.63 -9.11 3.42
C MET A 124 -21.77 -8.70 2.47
N GLY A 125 -21.55 -7.64 1.67
CA GLY A 125 -22.44 -7.25 0.57
C GLY A 125 -23.62 -6.36 1.00
N GLY A 126 -23.61 -5.85 2.23
CA GLY A 126 -24.60 -4.93 2.77
C GLY A 126 -23.98 -3.62 3.27
N TRP A 127 -24.75 -2.82 3.99
CA TRP A 127 -24.25 -1.60 4.61
C TRP A 127 -23.17 -1.87 5.68
N ALA A 128 -23.15 -3.07 6.27
CA ALA A 128 -22.19 -3.47 7.28
C ALA A 128 -20.75 -3.59 6.72
N SER A 129 -20.55 -4.21 5.56
CA SER A 129 -19.23 -4.30 4.93
C SER A 129 -18.66 -2.92 4.59
N ILE A 130 -19.52 -2.03 4.07
CA ILE A 130 -19.16 -0.63 3.79
C ILE A 130 -18.78 0.08 5.09
N ALA A 131 -19.55 -0.08 6.16
CA ALA A 131 -19.24 0.55 7.44
C ALA A 131 -17.88 0.08 8.00
N ILE A 132 -17.56 -1.20 7.88
CA ILE A 132 -16.27 -1.75 8.33
C ILE A 132 -15.12 -1.19 7.49
N LEU A 133 -15.24 -1.19 6.16
CA LEU A 133 -14.22 -0.63 5.26
C LEU A 133 -14.07 0.88 5.48
N LEU A 134 -15.16 1.59 5.77
CA LEU A 134 -15.13 3.03 6.07
C LEU A 134 -14.40 3.28 7.38
N VAL A 135 -14.68 2.52 8.44
CA VAL A 135 -13.97 2.60 9.71
C VAL A 135 -12.48 2.32 9.51
N PHE A 136 -12.13 1.29 8.73
CA PHE A 136 -10.74 0.98 8.40
C PHE A 136 -10.04 2.13 7.64
N ALA A 137 -10.70 2.69 6.63
CA ALA A 137 -10.17 3.82 5.87
C ALA A 137 -9.99 5.07 6.75
N LEU A 138 -10.94 5.34 7.65
CA LEU A 138 -10.83 6.42 8.63
C LEU A 138 -9.68 6.20 9.61
N ILE A 139 -9.49 4.98 10.11
CA ILE A 139 -8.36 4.63 10.98
C ILE A 139 -7.04 4.92 10.26
N LEU A 140 -6.89 4.47 9.00
CA LEU A 140 -5.70 4.76 8.20
C LEU A 140 -5.47 6.26 8.02
N LYS A 141 -6.53 7.00 7.67
CA LYS A 141 -6.47 8.44 7.50
C LYS A 141 -6.02 9.14 8.79
N PHE A 142 -6.66 8.84 9.92
CA PHE A 142 -6.31 9.47 11.19
C PHE A 142 -4.92 9.06 11.69
N ALA A 143 -4.49 7.82 11.43
CA ALA A 143 -3.13 7.37 11.73
C ALA A 143 -2.09 8.16 10.93
N ILE A 144 -2.35 8.42 9.65
CA ILE A 144 -1.50 9.23 8.78
C ILE A 144 -1.47 10.69 9.26
N ASP A 145 -2.63 11.29 9.54
CA ASP A 145 -2.69 12.68 10.04
C ASP A 145 -1.92 12.85 11.35
N TRP A 146 -2.08 11.89 12.26
CA TRP A 146 -1.34 11.87 13.51
C TRP A 146 0.16 11.75 13.26
N PHE A 147 0.58 10.83 12.37
CA PHE A 147 1.98 10.69 11.97
C PHE A 147 2.56 11.99 11.37
N LEU A 148 1.80 12.67 10.50
CA LEU A 148 2.22 13.93 9.87
C LEU A 148 2.34 15.08 10.89
N THR A 149 1.70 14.97 12.05
CA THR A 149 1.81 15.95 13.14
C THR A 149 3.04 15.69 14.03
N THR A 150 3.68 14.52 13.94
CA THR A 150 4.91 14.21 14.70
C THR A 150 6.13 14.95 14.15
N ASP A 151 7.21 15.06 14.93
CA ASP A 151 8.46 15.73 14.52
C ASP A 151 9.01 15.18 13.19
N LEU A 152 8.98 13.85 13.02
CA LEU A 152 9.42 13.20 11.78
C LEU A 152 8.47 13.49 10.61
N GLY A 153 7.17 13.55 10.87
CA GLY A 153 6.17 13.93 9.87
C GLY A 153 6.30 15.38 9.41
N LEU A 154 6.61 16.30 10.32
CA LEU A 154 6.89 17.71 10.02
C LEU A 154 8.20 17.86 9.24
N ALA A 155 9.23 17.08 9.59
CA ALA A 155 10.49 17.06 8.84
C ALA A 155 10.29 16.55 7.40
N ILE A 156 9.46 15.52 7.18
CA ILE A 156 9.12 15.02 5.84
C ILE A 156 8.41 16.11 5.02
N GLN A 157 7.42 16.78 5.61
CA GLN A 157 6.70 17.88 4.95
C GLN A 157 7.64 19.04 4.59
N ALA A 158 8.50 19.45 5.52
CA ALA A 158 9.47 20.50 5.28
C ALA A 158 10.47 20.12 4.17
N THR A 159 10.84 18.84 4.09
CA THR A 159 11.69 18.30 3.01
C THR A 159 10.99 18.38 1.66
N GLY A 160 9.70 18.08 1.59
CA GLY A 160 8.91 18.23 0.36
C GLY A 160 8.79 19.68 -0.12
N ASN A 161 8.71 20.63 0.82
CA ASN A 161 8.56 22.06 0.53
C ASN A 161 9.89 22.73 0.14
N ASN A 162 10.97 22.49 0.90
CA ASN A 162 12.28 23.07 0.64
C ASN A 162 13.42 22.17 1.15
N LYS A 163 13.96 21.34 0.25
CA LYS A 163 15.08 20.44 0.51
C LYS A 163 16.36 21.18 0.92
N GLU A 164 16.61 22.37 0.39
CA GLU A 164 17.84 23.12 0.71
C GLU A 164 17.82 23.69 2.13
N MET A 165 16.67 24.19 2.57
CA MET A 165 16.48 24.72 3.93
C MET A 165 16.62 23.62 4.99
N ILE A 166 16.02 22.45 4.78
CA ILE A 166 16.12 21.33 5.73
C ILE A 166 17.57 20.85 5.87
N ARG A 167 18.29 20.73 4.74
CA ARG A 167 19.71 20.36 4.75
C ARG A 167 20.59 21.38 5.48
N SER A 168 20.31 22.67 5.38
CA SER A 168 21.07 23.70 6.10
C SER A 168 20.78 23.72 7.59
N LEU A 169 19.62 23.21 8.01
CA LEU A 169 19.23 23.01 9.42
C LEU A 169 19.79 21.70 10.01
N GLY A 170 20.57 20.92 9.24
CA GLY A 170 21.25 19.71 9.72
C GLY A 170 20.34 18.49 9.87
N VAL A 171 19.16 18.52 9.24
CA VAL A 171 18.19 17.42 9.17
C VAL A 171 18.26 16.72 7.81
#